data_AF-A0A9E6D1Z3-F1
#
_entry.id   AF-A0A9E6D1Z3-F1
#
_cell.length_a   1.000
_cell.length_b   1.000
_cell.length_c   1.000
_cell.angle_alpha   90.00
_cell.angle_beta   90.00
_cell.angle_gamma   90.00
#
_symmetry.space_group_name_H-M   'P 1'
#
loop_
_entity.id
_entity.type
_entity.pdbx_description
1 polymer ?
#
loop_
_entity_poly.entity_id
_entity_poly.type
_entity_poly.pdbx_seq_one_letter_code
_entity_poly.pdbx_strand_id
1 'polypeptide(L)' 'HNYLKAKLQIEATEFSKEKITTVFEENKINADTTINFVSLIEACDLARFTPISSDAMQQDYDNAVRVISEIDKAL' A
#
# COMPACT_ATOMS: atom_id res chain seq x y z
N HIS A 1 15.19 4.34 -0.65
CA HIS A 1 14.79 3.66 -1.89
C HIS A 1 13.44 3.02 -1.64
N ASN A 2 12.37 3.53 -2.27
CA ASN A 2 11.00 3.06 -2.03
C ASN A 2 10.86 1.61 -2.51
N TYR A 3 10.46 0.71 -1.61
CA TYR A 3 10.17 -0.70 -1.89
C TYR A 3 9.26 -0.86 -3.13
N LEU A 4 8.26 0.02 -3.25
CA LEU A 4 7.30 0.04 -4.35
C LEU A 4 7.90 0.52 -5.67
N LYS A 5 8.85 1.46 -5.63
CA LYS A 5 9.59 1.87 -6.83
C LYS A 5 10.45 0.72 -7.38
N ALA A 6 11.00 -0.10 -6.48
CA ALA A 6 11.83 -1.25 -6.87
C ALA A 6 11.02 -2.47 -7.35
N LYS A 7 9.83 -2.72 -6.77
CA LYS A 7 8.99 -3.89 -7.11
C LYS A 7 7.89 -3.61 -8.14
N LEU A 8 7.33 -2.39 -8.17
CA LEU A 8 6.17 -2.02 -9.01
C LEU A 8 6.50 -0.94 -10.04
N GLN A 9 7.72 -0.41 -10.06
CA GLN A 9 8.17 0.66 -10.97
C GLN A 9 7.33 1.95 -10.92
N ILE A 10 6.60 2.20 -9.82
CA ILE A 10 5.81 3.42 -9.66
C ILE A 10 6.71 4.52 -9.07
N GLU A 11 6.80 5.67 -9.75
CA GLU A 11 7.45 6.85 -9.20
C GLU A 11 6.62 7.48 -8.08
N ALA A 12 7.26 8.08 -7.07
CA ALA A 12 6.55 8.66 -5.92
C ALA A 12 5.57 9.79 -6.32
N THR A 13 5.78 10.42 -7.48
CA THR A 13 4.92 11.46 -8.05
C THR A 13 3.72 10.90 -8.83
N GLU A 14 3.77 9.63 -9.23
CA GLU A 14 2.69 8.93 -9.96
C GLU A 14 1.80 8.13 -9.01
N PHE A 15 1.99 8.33 -7.71
CA PHE A 15 1.42 7.52 -6.66
C PHE A 15 -0.01 7.97 -6.37
N SER A 16 -0.96 7.42 -7.13
CA SER A 16 -2.40 7.61 -6.93
C SER A 16 -3.12 6.26 -6.77
N LYS A 17 -4.27 6.29 -6.08
CA LYS A 17 -5.15 5.12 -5.92
C LYS A 17 -5.51 4.48 -7.27
N GLU A 18 -5.76 5.29 -8.29
CA GLU A 18 -6.01 4.83 -9.66
C GLU A 18 -4.78 4.12 -10.26
N LYS A 19 -3.59 4.73 -10.18
CA LYS A 19 -2.37 4.14 -10.76
C LYS A 19 -1.99 2.83 -10.10
N ILE A 20 -2.12 2.75 -8.77
CA ILE A 20 -1.88 1.53 -7.99
C ILE A 20 -2.85 0.43 -8.40
N THR A 21 -4.14 0.75 -8.52
CA THR A 21 -5.18 -0.20 -8.92
C THR A 21 -4.89 -0.77 -10.31
N THR A 22 -4.59 0.10 -11.29
CA THR A 22 -4.23 -0.33 -12.65
C THR A 22 -3.00 -1.23 -12.67
N VAL A 23 -1.93 -0.88 -11.95
CA VAL A 23 -0.71 -1.71 -11.92
C VAL A 23 -0.98 -3.07 -11.26
N PHE A 24 -1.79 -3.12 -10.20
CA PHE A 24 -2.11 -4.38 -9.53
C PHE A 24 -2.99 -5.28 -10.42
N GLU A 25 -3.94 -4.70 -11.14
CA GLU A 25 -4.75 -5.42 -12.14
C GLU A 25 -3.89 -5.98 -13.29
N GLU A 26 -2.97 -5.17 -13.84
CA GLU A 26 -2.03 -5.59 -14.89
C GLU A 26 -1.15 -6.76 -14.42
N ASN A 27 -0.78 -6.78 -13.14
CA ASN A 27 0.01 -7.84 -12.52
C ASN A 27 -0.84 -9.01 -11.98
N LYS A 28 -2.16 -9.01 -12.21
CA LYS A 28 -3.11 -10.02 -11.72
C LYS A 28 -3.09 -10.21 -10.20
N ILE A 29 -2.76 -9.15 -9.47
CA ILE A 29 -2.92 -9.12 -8.02
C ILE A 29 -4.42 -9.09 -7.73
N ASN A 30 -4.86 -9.88 -6.74
CA ASN A 30 -6.28 -10.01 -6.44
C ASN A 30 -6.86 -8.69 -5.87
N ALA A 31 -8.18 -8.52 -6.01
CA ALA A 31 -8.87 -7.31 -5.58
C ALA A 31 -8.73 -7.04 -4.07
N ASP A 32 -8.69 -8.07 -3.22
CA ASP A 32 -8.56 -7.91 -1.77
C ASP A 32 -7.21 -7.30 -1.39
N THR A 33 -6.11 -7.76 -2.00
CA THR A 33 -4.76 -7.23 -1.79
C THR A 33 -4.66 -5.80 -2.32
N THR A 34 -5.30 -5.49 -3.46
CA THR A 34 -5.39 -4.11 -3.98
C THR A 34 -6.13 -3.19 -3.01
N ILE A 35 -7.29 -3.61 -2.51
CA ILE A 35 -8.09 -2.83 -1.54
C ILE A 35 -7.30 -2.60 -0.26
N ASN A 36 -6.70 -3.65 0.31
CA ASN A 36 -5.91 -3.54 1.54
C ASN A 36 -4.71 -2.60 1.36
N PHE A 37 -4.03 -2.69 0.22
CA PHE A 37 -2.89 -1.84 -0.08
C PHE A 37 -3.30 -0.36 -0.22
N VAL A 38 -4.41 -0.08 -0.91
CA VAL A 38 -4.94 1.27 -1.04
C VAL A 38 -5.36 1.85 0.31
N SER A 39 -6.05 1.06 1.16
CA SER A 39 -6.45 1.51 2.50
C SER A 39 -5.25 1.83 3.39
N LEU A 40 -4.16 1.07 3.26
CA LEU A 40 -2.92 1.35 3.96
C LEU A 40 -2.32 2.72 3.58
N ILE A 41 -2.41 3.08 2.30
CA ILE A 41 -1.89 4.35 1.78
C ILE A 41 -2.72 5.51 2.34
N GLU A 42 -4.04 5.37 2.29
CA GLU A 42 -4.98 6.35 2.86
C GLU A 42 -4.76 6.53 4.37
N ALA A 43 -4.50 5.44 5.09
CA ALA A 43 -4.19 5.47 6.52
C ALA A 43 -2.84 6.19 6.80
N CYS A 44 -1.81 5.93 5.99
CA CYS A 44 -0.52 6.64 6.08
C CYS A 44 -0.64 8.15 5.80
N ASP A 45 -1.48 8.54 4.84
CA ASP A 45 -1.74 9.95 4.57
C ASP A 45 -2.53 10.59 5.72
N LEU A 46 -3.57 9.91 6.21
CA LEU A 46 -4.35 10.39 7.36
C LEU A 46 -3.48 10.56 8.61
N ALA A 47 -2.58 9.61 8.86
CA ALA A 47 -1.58 9.63 9.94
C ALA A 47 -0.67 10.85 9.90
N ARG A 48 -0.34 11.33 8.70
CA ARG A 48 0.54 12.48 8.48
C ARG A 48 -0.15 13.79 8.86
N PHE A 49 -1.48 13.85 8.76
CA PHE A 49 -2.27 15.07 8.97
C PHE A 49 -3.10 15.06 10.26
N THR A 50 -3.21 13.92 10.95
CA THR A 50 -3.97 13.79 12.20
C THR A 50 -3.13 13.16 13.32
N PRO A 51 -3.24 13.63 14.57
CA PRO A 51 -2.62 12.95 15.71
C PRO A 51 -3.39 11.64 15.97
N ILE A 52 -2.99 10.56 15.31
CA ILE A 52 -3.51 9.22 15.55
C ILE A 52 -2.93 8.62 16.83
N SER A 53 -3.72 7.78 17.49
CA SER A 53 -3.30 7.03 18.67
C SER A 53 -2.23 5.98 18.30
N SER A 54 -1.41 5.61 19.29
CA SER A 54 -0.40 4.56 19.15
C SER A 54 -0.97 3.23 18.65
N ASP A 55 -2.21 2.92 19.03
CA ASP A 55 -2.88 1.66 18.67
C ASP A 55 -3.28 1.62 17.20
N ALA A 56 -3.77 2.75 16.66
CA ALA A 56 -4.10 2.86 15.23
C ALA A 56 -2.83 2.73 14.38
N MET A 57 -1.73 3.35 14.82
CA MET A 57 -0.44 3.27 14.14
C MET A 57 0.14 1.85 14.13
N GLN A 58 -0.02 1.09 15.22
CA GLN A 58 0.40 -0.31 15.27
C GLN A 58 -0.44 -1.18 14.34
N GLN A 59 -1.75 -0.93 14.28
CA GLN A 59 -2.66 -1.68 13.42
C GLN A 59 -2.39 -1.42 11.92
N ASP A 60 -2.06 -0.18 11.55
CA ASP A 60 -1.61 0.17 10.20
C ASP A 60 -0.27 -0.49 9.86
N TYR A 61 0.67 -0.52 10.80
CA TYR A 61 1.95 -1.21 10.61
C TYR A 61 1.77 -2.71 10.35
N ASP A 62 0.96 -3.38 11.17
CA ASP A 62 0.71 -4.82 11.03
C ASP A 62 0.02 -5.14 9.69
N ASN A 63 -0.93 -4.29 9.27
CA ASN A 63 -1.55 -4.36 7.95
C ASN A 63 -0.52 -4.15 6.83
N ALA A 64 0.41 -3.19 6.98
CA ALA A 64 1.46 -2.93 5.99
C ALA A 64 2.32 -4.16 5.76
N VAL A 65 2.81 -4.77 6.84
CA VAL A 65 3.65 -5.95 6.80
C VAL A 65 2.93 -7.11 6.12
N ARG A 66 1.65 -7.31 6.42
CA ARG A 66 0.84 -8.38 5.81
C ARG A 66 0.69 -8.17 4.31
N VAL A 67 0.28 -6.97 3.88
CA VAL A 67 0.04 -6.67 2.46
C VAL A 67 1.34 -6.76 1.67
N ILE A 68 2.44 -6.24 2.21
CA ILE A 68 3.77 -6.37 1.59
C ILE A 68 4.14 -7.85 1.39
N SER A 69 3.90 -8.70 2.40
CA SER A 69 4.17 -10.14 2.30
C SER A 69 3.27 -10.86 1.29
N GLU A 70 2.02 -10.44 1.13
CA GLU A 70 1.11 -10.98 0.11
C GLU A 70 1.58 -10.61 -1.30
N ILE A 71 2.01 -9.36 -1.52
CA ILE A 71 2.59 -8.90 -2.79
C ILE A 71 3.87 -9.69 -3.12
N ASP A 72 4.76 -9.89 -2.13
CA ASP A 72 6.00 -10.65 -2.33
C ASP A 72 5.81 -12.13 -2.66
N LYS A 73 4.66 -12.72 -2.28
CA LYS A 73 4.33 -14.10 -2.67
C LYS A 73 3.72 -14.19 -4.07
N ALA A 74 3.14 -13.11 -4.55
CA ALA A 74 2.46 -13.05 -5.84
C ALA A 74 3.40 -12.65 -7.00
N LEU A 75 4.55 -12.05 -6.70
CA LEU A 75 5.59 -11.60 -7.64
C LEU A 75 6.84 -12.48 -7.57
#